data_AF-R2XS24-F1
#
_entry.id   AF-R2XS24-F1
#
_cell.length_a   1.000
_cell.length_b   1.000
_cell.length_c   1.000
_cell.angle_alpha   90.00
_cell.angle_beta   90.00
_cell.angle_gamma   90.00
#
_symmetry.space_group_name_H-M   'P 1'
#
loop_
_entity.id
_entity.type
_entity.pdbx_description
1 polymer ?
#
loop_
_entity_poly.entity_id
_entity_poly.type
_entity_poly.pdbx_seq_one_letter_code
_entity_poly.pdbx_strand_id
1 'polypeptide(L)'
;MDDSLKKKIIESLKKQLPEANEERLKTVLELILLEIESYNTCGNEISWEKLQGAVTEVLYQSMKNELDNIVSSVRRGDTTISYASKSGEIKGLLAGYDDLIKRIIGCGGLEFF
;
A
#
# COMPACT_ATOMS: atom_id res chain seq x y z
N MET A 1 0.41 -1.27 12.56
CA MET A 1 -0.98 -1.72 12.38
C MET A 1 -1.14 -3.08 13.03
N ASP A 2 -2.25 -3.34 13.74
CA ASP A 2 -2.52 -4.64 14.37
C ASP A 2 -2.95 -5.72 13.37
N ASP A 3 -2.85 -6.98 13.77
CA ASP A 3 -3.15 -8.14 12.93
C ASP A 3 -4.63 -8.26 12.54
N SER A 4 -5.55 -7.71 13.35
CA SER A 4 -6.99 -7.76 13.05
C SER A 4 -7.31 -6.84 11.86
N LEU A 5 -6.78 -5.62 11.86
CA LEU A 5 -6.91 -4.71 10.72
C LEU A 5 -6.24 -5.26 9.46
N LYS A 6 -5.03 -5.80 9.57
CA LYS A 6 -4.33 -6.44 8.43
C LYS A 6 -5.19 -7.55 7.83
N LYS A 7 -5.72 -8.44 8.66
CA LYS A 7 -6.57 -9.54 8.21
C LYS A 7 -7.85 -9.05 7.50
N LYS A 8 -8.52 -8.04 8.05
CA LYS A 8 -9.72 -7.44 7.42
C LYS A 8 -9.42 -6.88 6.03
N ILE A 9 -8.30 -6.19 5.86
CA ILE A 9 -7.87 -5.63 4.56
C ILE A 9 -7.65 -6.77 3.55
N ILE A 10 -6.90 -7.79 3.95
CA ILE A 10 -6.57 -8.94 3.08
C ILE A 10 -7.83 -9.71 2.69
N GLU A 11 -8.74 -10.00 3.63
CA GLU A 11 -9.99 -10.70 3.36
C GLU A 11 -10.92 -9.89 2.43
N SER A 12 -10.99 -8.56 2.63
CA SER A 12 -11.76 -7.67 1.75
C SER A 12 -11.20 -7.69 0.33
N LEU A 13 -9.88 -7.61 0.18
CA LEU A 13 -9.23 -7.61 -1.12
C LEU A 13 -9.34 -8.96 -1.83
N LYS A 14 -9.25 -10.06 -1.10
CA LYS A 14 -9.47 -11.41 -1.66
C LYS A 14 -10.87 -11.60 -2.23
N LYS A 15 -11.88 -10.90 -1.73
CA LYS A 15 -13.23 -10.92 -2.33
C LYS A 15 -13.30 -10.14 -3.65
N GLN A 16 -12.48 -9.11 -3.80
CA GLN A 16 -12.45 -8.25 -4.99
C GLN A 16 -11.47 -8.76 -6.06
N LEU A 17 -10.36 -9.38 -5.65
CA LEU A 17 -9.29 -9.94 -6.45
C LEU A 17 -9.03 -11.40 -6.01
N PRO A 18 -9.94 -12.34 -6.34
CA PRO A 18 -9.82 -13.73 -5.89
C PRO A 18 -8.54 -14.42 -6.40
N GLU A 19 -8.06 -14.03 -7.57
CA GLU A 19 -6.83 -14.50 -8.22
C GLU A 19 -5.53 -14.01 -7.55
N ALA A 20 -5.60 -12.97 -6.71
CA ALA A 20 -4.42 -12.44 -6.04
C ALA A 20 -3.86 -13.46 -5.04
N ASN A 21 -2.55 -13.72 -5.06
CA ASN A 21 -1.91 -14.60 -4.07
C ASN A 21 -1.92 -13.93 -2.68
N GLU A 22 -2.32 -14.67 -1.63
CA GLU A 22 -2.45 -14.13 -0.26
C GLU A 22 -1.11 -13.75 0.37
N GLU A 23 -0.07 -14.55 0.16
CA GLU A 23 1.28 -14.28 0.65
C GLU A 23 1.87 -13.05 -0.03
N ARG A 24 1.56 -12.88 -1.33
CA ARG A 24 1.91 -11.67 -2.08
C ARG A 24 1.19 -10.44 -1.55
N LEU A 25 -0.13 -10.54 -1.30
CA LEU A 25 -0.92 -9.47 -0.68
C LEU A 25 -0.33 -9.02 0.66
N LYS A 26 0.05 -9.98 1.52
CA LYS A 26 0.70 -9.70 2.82
C LYS A 26 2.03 -8.98 2.62
N THR A 27 2.87 -9.46 1.71
CA THR A 27 4.17 -8.86 1.42
C THR A 27 4.03 -7.40 0.96
N VAL A 28 3.11 -7.13 0.02
CA VAL A 28 2.87 -5.78 -0.49
C VAL A 28 2.24 -4.89 0.59
N LEU A 29 1.36 -5.42 1.44
CA LEU A 29 0.82 -4.70 2.59
C LEU A 29 1.94 -4.24 3.53
N GLU A 30 2.86 -5.12 3.92
CA GLU A 30 4.00 -4.73 4.78
C GLU A 30 4.86 -3.65 4.14
N LEU A 31 5.11 -3.73 2.83
CA LEU A 31 5.85 -2.68 2.11
C LEU A 31 5.14 -1.32 2.15
N ILE A 32 3.82 -1.31 2.00
CA ILE A 32 3.01 -0.08 2.11
C ILE A 32 3.09 0.48 3.52
N LEU A 33 2.98 -0.37 4.55
CA LEU A 33 3.06 0.07 5.95
C LEU A 33 4.43 0.67 6.27
N LEU A 34 5.52 0.02 5.82
CA LEU A 34 6.89 0.54 5.99
C LEU A 34 7.08 1.89 5.29
N GLU A 35 6.54 2.03 4.08
CA GLU A 35 6.62 3.30 3.35
C GLU A 35 5.84 4.39 4.09
N ILE A 36 4.63 4.11 4.59
CA ILE A 36 3.85 5.04 5.43
C ILE A 36 4.61 5.43 6.70
N GLU A 37 5.24 4.47 7.38
CA GLU A 37 6.08 4.73 8.55
C GLU A 37 7.26 5.65 8.24
N SER A 38 7.80 5.61 7.01
CA SER A 38 8.86 6.53 6.60
C SER A 38 8.43 8.01 6.55
N TYR A 39 7.13 8.29 6.38
CA TYR A 39 6.57 9.64 6.49
C TYR A 39 6.45 10.12 7.94
N ASN A 40 6.52 9.21 8.91
CA ASN A 40 6.44 9.52 10.33
C ASN A 40 7.78 9.99 10.90
N THR A 41 8.30 11.09 10.37
CA THR A 41 9.59 11.66 10.79
C THR A 41 9.58 12.19 12.22
N CYS A 42 8.40 12.40 12.81
CA CYS A 42 8.24 12.92 14.17
C CYS A 42 8.00 11.82 15.23
N GLY A 43 7.94 10.55 14.83
CA GLY A 43 7.84 9.41 15.76
C GLY A 43 6.51 9.31 16.51
N ASN A 44 5.44 9.91 15.98
CA ASN A 44 4.11 9.86 16.58
C ASN A 44 3.48 8.48 16.45
N GLU A 45 2.52 8.17 17.34
CA GLU A 45 1.69 6.99 17.14
C GLU A 45 0.79 7.17 15.91
N ILE A 46 0.88 6.24 14.96
CA ILE A 46 0.10 6.29 13.72
C ILE A 46 -1.29 5.70 13.96
N SER A 47 -2.33 6.50 13.73
CA SER A 47 -3.73 6.04 13.77
C SER A 47 -4.07 5.21 12.52
N TRP A 48 -3.71 3.93 12.53
CA TRP A 48 -3.88 3.01 11.41
C TRP A 48 -5.33 2.84 10.95
N GLU A 49 -6.29 2.96 11.86
CA GLU A 49 -7.72 2.91 11.55
C GLU A 49 -8.14 4.03 10.57
N LYS A 50 -7.60 5.25 10.75
CA LYS A 50 -7.87 6.39 9.86
C LYS A 50 -7.22 6.23 8.49
N LEU A 51 -6.11 5.49 8.42
CA LEU A 51 -5.38 5.20 7.18
C LEU A 51 -5.89 3.95 6.46
N GLN A 52 -6.76 3.16 7.08
CA GLN A 52 -7.21 1.87 6.55
C GLN A 52 -7.73 1.99 5.10
N GLY A 53 -8.51 3.03 4.80
CA GLY A 53 -9.03 3.27 3.46
C GLY A 53 -7.93 3.51 2.42
N ALA A 54 -6.98 4.40 2.73
CA ALA A 54 -5.85 4.69 1.84
C ALA A 54 -4.96 3.46 1.64
N VAL A 55 -4.65 2.72 2.72
CA VAL A 55 -3.85 1.49 2.64
C VAL A 55 -4.54 0.44 1.77
N THR A 56 -5.86 0.26 1.94
CA THR A 56 -6.63 -0.70 1.15
C THR A 56 -6.63 -0.35 -0.33
N GLU A 57 -6.82 0.93 -0.67
CA GLU A 57 -6.83 1.40 -2.05
C GLU A 57 -5.46 1.27 -2.72
N VAL A 58 -4.39 1.68 -2.04
CA VAL A 58 -3.01 1.54 -2.55
C VAL A 58 -2.68 0.05 -2.78
N LEU A 59 -3.06 -0.82 -1.84
CA LEU A 59 -2.87 -2.26 -1.99
C LEU A 59 -3.70 -2.83 -3.15
N TYR A 60 -4.96 -2.41 -3.30
CA TYR A 60 -5.81 -2.80 -4.42
C TYR A 60 -5.19 -2.43 -5.77
N GLN A 61 -4.82 -1.17 -5.97
CA GLN A 61 -4.24 -0.70 -7.22
C GLN A 61 -2.91 -1.37 -7.52
N SER A 62 -2.06 -1.54 -6.50
CA SER A 62 -0.77 -2.22 -6.63
C SER A 62 -0.92 -3.66 -7.10
N MET A 63 -1.91 -4.40 -6.56
CA MET A 63 -2.17 -5.79 -6.92
C MET A 63 -2.88 -5.94 -8.25
N LYS A 64 -3.83 -5.06 -8.56
CA LYS A 64 -4.51 -5.02 -9.85
C LYS A 64 -3.50 -4.77 -10.98
N ASN A 65 -2.61 -3.80 -10.81
CA ASN A 65 -1.55 -3.53 -11.78
C ASN A 65 -0.60 -4.73 -11.94
N GLU A 66 -0.28 -5.43 -10.85
CA GLU A 66 0.55 -6.64 -10.91
C GLU A 66 -0.14 -7.76 -11.70
N LEU A 67 -1.43 -7.99 -11.48
CA LEU A 67 -2.23 -8.97 -12.22
C LEU A 67 -2.33 -8.61 -13.71
N ASP A 68 -2.67 -7.35 -14.02
CA ASP A 68 -2.75 -6.85 -15.39
C ASP A 68 -1.39 -6.94 -16.11
N ASN A 69 -0.29 -6.69 -15.39
CA ASN A 69 1.06 -6.80 -15.93
C ASN A 69 1.51 -8.25 -16.10
N ILE A 70 1.11 -9.20 -15.24
CA ILE A 70 1.36 -10.63 -15.46
C ILE A 70 0.64 -11.09 -16.74
N VAL A 71 -0.61 -10.66 -16.94
CA VAL A 71 -1.35 -10.95 -18.17
C VAL A 71 -0.66 -10.37 -19.41
N SER A 72 -0.08 -9.18 -19.30
CA SER A 72 0.64 -8.54 -20.41
C SER A 72 2.05 -9.09 -20.64
N SER A 73 2.74 -9.55 -19.59
CA SER A 73 4.11 -10.05 -19.64
C SER A 73 4.19 -11.51 -20.09
N VAL A 74 3.20 -12.34 -19.74
CA VAL A 74 3.04 -13.69 -20.34
C VAL A 74 2.83 -13.59 -21.85
N ARG A 75 2.18 -12.52 -22.34
CA ARG A 75 2.06 -12.23 -23.77
C ARG A 75 3.37 -11.76 -24.42
N ARG A 76 4.35 -11.29 -23.64
CA ARG A 76 5.62 -10.70 -24.13
C ARG A 76 6.89 -11.49 -23.78
N GLY A 77 6.80 -12.52 -22.92
CA GLY A 77 7.91 -13.40 -22.58
C GLY A 77 8.88 -12.87 -21.51
N ASP A 78 8.58 -11.74 -20.86
CA ASP A 78 9.43 -11.13 -19.82
C ASP A 78 8.87 -11.42 -18.42
N THR A 79 9.59 -12.14 -17.56
CA THR A 79 9.09 -12.55 -16.22
C THR A 79 9.83 -11.92 -15.05
N THR A 80 10.70 -10.93 -15.27
CA THR A 80 11.51 -10.32 -14.19
C THR A 80 10.87 -9.04 -13.64
N ILE A 81 10.01 -9.17 -12.63
CA ILE A 81 9.55 -8.03 -11.82
C ILE A 81 10.53 -7.83 -10.66
N SER A 82 11.30 -6.73 -10.68
CA SER A 82 12.26 -6.41 -9.62
C SER A 82 11.60 -5.72 -8.43
N TYR A 83 12.04 -6.04 -7.21
CA TYR A 83 11.55 -5.41 -5.96
C TYR A 83 11.71 -3.89 -5.93
N ALA A 84 12.79 -3.37 -6.54
CA ALA A 84 13.03 -1.92 -6.65
C ALA A 84 11.95 -1.20 -7.48
N SER A 85 11.48 -1.85 -8.55
CA SER A 85 10.35 -1.34 -9.35
C SER A 85 9.08 -1.22 -8.51
N LYS A 86 8.81 -2.22 -7.65
CA LYS A 86 7.60 -2.25 -6.84
C LYS A 86 7.57 -1.18 -5.74
N SER A 87 8.72 -0.90 -5.12
CA SER A 87 8.82 0.21 -4.16
C SER A 87 8.55 1.56 -4.83
N GLY A 88 9.06 1.77 -6.06
CA GLY A 88 8.78 2.98 -6.84
C GLY A 88 7.30 3.15 -7.18
N GLU A 89 6.62 2.07 -7.57
CA GLU A 89 5.16 2.07 -7.81
C GLU A 89 4.36 2.43 -6.56
N ILE A 90 4.69 1.80 -5.42
CA ILE A 90 4.00 2.06 -4.14
C ILE A 90 4.20 3.52 -3.72
N LYS A 91 5.42 4.06 -3.85
CA LYS A 91 5.70 5.48 -3.61
C LYS A 91 4.86 6.39 -4.51
N GLY A 92 4.75 6.05 -5.79
CA GLY A 92 3.91 6.80 -6.74
C GLY A 92 2.44 6.81 -6.35
N LEU A 93 1.90 5.67 -5.90
CA LEU A 93 0.53 5.56 -5.40
C LEU A 93 0.33 6.35 -4.11
N LEU A 94 1.28 6.25 -3.17
CA LEU A 94 1.22 6.97 -1.89
C LEU A 94 1.39 8.48 -2.04
N ALA A 95 2.08 8.96 -3.08
CA ALA A 95 2.18 10.39 -3.36
C ALA A 95 0.81 11.06 -3.55
N GLY A 96 -0.19 10.34 -4.07
CA GLY A 96 -1.58 10.82 -4.16
C GLY A 96 -2.28 10.97 -2.81
N TYR A 97 -1.73 10.37 -1.75
CA TYR A 97 -2.24 10.41 -0.37
C TYR A 97 -1.30 11.15 0.59
N ASP A 98 -0.20 11.73 0.12
CA ASP A 98 0.87 12.30 0.95
C ASP A 98 0.34 13.31 1.99
N ASP A 99 -0.45 14.30 1.56
CA ASP A 99 -1.04 15.30 2.46
C ASP A 99 -1.98 14.69 3.51
N LEU A 100 -2.75 13.68 3.12
CA LEU A 100 -3.67 12.98 4.03
C LEU A 100 -2.90 12.15 5.06
N ILE A 101 -1.86 11.43 4.62
CA ILE A 101 -0.99 10.62 5.46
C ILE A 101 -0.28 11.52 6.47
N LYS A 102 0.38 12.59 6.02
CA LYS A 102 1.06 13.57 6.88
C LYS A 102 0.10 14.22 7.88
N ARG A 103 -1.11 14.60 7.46
CA ARG A 103 -2.13 15.17 8.35
C ARG A 103 -2.59 14.19 9.43
N ILE A 104 -2.79 12.93 9.08
CA ILE A 104 -3.23 11.91 10.04
C ILE A 104 -2.12 11.53 11.03
N ILE A 105 -0.88 11.46 10.56
CA ILE A 105 0.30 11.22 11.40
C ILE A 105 0.61 12.45 12.27
N GLY A 106 0.28 13.65 11.80
CA GLY A 106 0.62 14.91 12.46
C GLY A 106 2.08 15.34 12.23
N CYS A 107 2.84 14.61 11.40
CA CYS A 107 4.16 15.05 10.93
C CYS A 107 3.99 15.86 9.64
N GLY A 108 3.74 17.15 9.79
CA GLY A 108 3.51 18.04 8.67
C GLY A 108 2.88 19.31 9.20
N GLY A 109 3.74 20.28 9.54
CA GLY A 109 3.33 21.56 10.12
C GLY A 109 2.33 22.29 9.23
N LEU A 110 1.05 22.06 9.50
CA LEU A 110 0.02 23.06 9.35
C LEU A 110 -0.46 23.34 10.76
N GLU A 111 0.28 24.24 11.43
CA GLU A 111 -0.30 25.07 12.47
C GLU A 111 -1.49 25.80 11.83
N PHE A 112 -2.70 25.34 12.10
CA PHE A 112 -3.88 26.14 11.81
C PHE A 112 -3.93 27.23 12.87
N PHE A 113 -3.50 28.44 12.51
CA PHE A 113 -3.79 29.68 13.23
C PHE A 113 -5.28 30.05 13.14
#